data_AF-A0A3M1GCY1-F1
#
_entry.id   AF-A0A3M1GCY1-F1
#
_cell.length_a   1.000
_cell.length_b   1.000
_cell.length_c   1.000
_cell.angle_alpha   90.00
_cell.angle_beta   90.00
_cell.angle_gamma   90.00
#
_symmetry.space_group_name_H-M   'P 1'
#
loop_
_entity.id
_entity.type
_entity.pdbx_description
1 polymer ?
#
loop_
_entity_poly.entity_id
_entity_poly.type
_entity_poly.pdbx_seq_one_letter_code
_entity_poly.pdbx_strand_id
1 'polypeptide(L)'
;HGQARRQQLAAEAALDEAIAGVRQALQQLTRRMAGPGGLRDPLGRAMGGAATQDVTIPSDADFARSRAILEEVRRRLADPTRPPAERAYLERLLEQF
;
A
#
# COMPACT_ATOMS: atom_id res chain seq x y z
N HIS A 1 11.18 -21.30 -20.73
CA HIS A 1 10.09 -21.19 -19.72
C HIS A 1 10.55 -21.04 -18.26
N GLY A 2 11.80 -21.38 -17.86
CA GLY A 2 12.23 -21.28 -16.45
C GLY A 2 12.58 -19.88 -15.93
N GLN A 3 12.98 -18.94 -16.80
CA GLN A 3 13.42 -17.61 -16.39
C GLN A 3 12.25 -16.71 -15.94
N ALA A 4 11.12 -16.74 -16.64
CA ALA A 4 9.93 -15.96 -16.29
C ALA A 4 9.41 -16.31 -14.88
N ARG A 5 9.40 -17.60 -14.51
CA ARG A 5 8.93 -18.04 -13.19
C ARG A 5 9.88 -17.65 -12.06
N ARG A 6 11.19 -17.61 -12.32
CA ARG A 6 12.18 -17.10 -11.34
C ARG A 6 12.08 -15.59 -11.16
N GLN A 7 11.85 -14.84 -12.24
CA GLN A 7 11.63 -13.40 -12.17
C GLN A 7 10.34 -13.05 -11.42
N GLN A 8 9.28 -13.83 -11.61
CA GLN A 8 8.05 -13.68 -10.85
C GLN A 8 8.31 -13.89 -9.35
N LEU A 9 8.87 -15.02 -8.93
CA LEU A 9 9.15 -15.31 -7.52
C LEU A 9 10.05 -14.24 -6.85
N ALA A 10 11.04 -13.71 -7.59
CA ALA A 10 11.90 -12.65 -7.08
C ALA A 10 11.16 -11.32 -6.92
N ALA A 11 10.26 -10.97 -7.85
CA ALA A 11 9.43 -9.77 -7.75
C ALA A 11 8.45 -9.83 -6.56
N GLU A 12 7.91 -11.03 -6.28
CA GLU A 12 7.04 -11.26 -5.12
C GLU A 12 7.79 -11.03 -3.81
N ALA A 13 8.97 -11.63 -3.66
CA ALA A 13 9.79 -11.47 -2.46
C ALA A 13 10.18 -10.00 -2.22
N ALA A 14 10.53 -9.27 -3.28
CA ALA A 14 10.87 -7.85 -3.19
C ALA A 14 9.69 -6.97 -2.75
N LEU A 15 8.46 -7.32 -3.17
CA LEU A 15 7.25 -6.63 -2.74
C LEU A 15 6.95 -6.86 -1.26
N ASP A 16 7.08 -8.09 -0.78
CA ASP A 16 6.86 -8.42 0.63
C ASP A 16 7.87 -7.67 1.53
N GLU A 17 9.13 -7.59 1.12
CA GLU A 17 10.17 -6.81 1.82
C GLU A 17 9.85 -5.31 1.80
N ALA A 18 9.38 -4.77 0.68
CA ALA A 18 8.96 -3.37 0.58
C ALA A 18 7.78 -3.06 1.51
N ILE A 19 6.78 -3.94 1.57
CA ILE A 19 5.61 -3.81 2.47
C ILE A 19 6.06 -3.84 3.94
N ALA A 20 6.96 -4.76 4.29
CA ALA A 20 7.52 -4.81 5.64
C ALA A 20 8.24 -3.51 6.02
N GLY A 21 9.02 -2.94 5.09
CA GLY A 21 9.67 -1.64 5.26
C GLY A 21 8.68 -0.49 5.44
N VAL A 22 7.63 -0.42 4.62
CA VAL A 22 6.57 0.60 4.73
C VAL A 22 5.86 0.49 6.08
N ARG A 23 5.54 -0.70 6.56
CA ARG A 23 4.89 -0.90 7.87
C ARG A 23 5.80 -0.44 9.00
N GLN A 24 7.09 -0.76 8.95
CA GLN A 24 8.05 -0.28 9.94
C GLN A 24 8.14 1.26 9.94
N ALA A 25 8.21 1.88 8.77
CA ALA A 25 8.24 3.34 8.63
C ALA A 25 6.96 3.97 9.19
N LEU A 26 5.79 3.40 8.87
CA LEU A 26 4.51 3.89 9.34
C LEU A 26 4.40 3.75 10.85
N GLN A 27 4.79 2.62 11.43
CA GLN A 27 4.86 2.42 12.89
C GLN A 27 5.77 3.43 13.58
N GLN A 28 6.92 3.76 12.99
CA GLN A 28 7.82 4.78 13.52
C GLN A 28 7.18 6.18 13.47
N LEU A 29 6.48 6.50 12.38
CA LEU A 29 5.73 7.76 12.25
C LEU A 29 4.63 7.85 13.31
N THR A 30 3.83 6.79 13.50
CA THR A 30 2.78 6.76 14.51
C THR A 30 3.37 6.89 15.92
N ARG A 31 4.50 6.23 16.22
CA ARG A 31 5.21 6.38 17.50
C ARG A 31 5.74 7.80 17.71
N ARG A 32 6.27 8.46 16.67
CA ARG A 32 6.72 9.86 16.75
C ARG A 32 5.55 10.83 16.98
N MET A 33 4.39 10.55 16.39
CA MET A 33 3.19 11.37 16.59
C MET A 33 2.49 11.10 17.93
N ALA A 34 2.53 9.86 18.43
CA ALA A 34 1.88 9.45 19.69
C ALA A 34 2.78 9.53 20.94
N GLY A 35 4.09 9.71 20.77
CA GLY A 35 5.05 9.77 21.87
C GLY A 35 5.03 11.10 22.63
N PRO A 36 5.56 11.16 23.88
CA PRO A 36 5.59 12.37 24.72
C PRO A 36 6.43 13.54 24.17
N GLY A 37 7.02 13.43 22.98
CA GLY A 37 7.69 14.49 22.24
C GLY A 37 7.15 14.71 20.81
N GLY A 38 5.99 14.14 20.46
CA GLY A 38 5.27 14.48 19.23
C GLY A 38 4.94 15.97 19.22
N LEU A 39 4.96 16.59 18.03
CA LEU A 39 4.75 18.02 17.75
C LEU A 39 3.98 18.69 18.90
N ARG A 40 4.71 19.28 19.84
CA ARG A 40 4.16 19.85 21.06
C ARG A 40 4.17 21.36 20.83
N ASP A 41 3.00 21.96 20.85
CA ASP A 41 2.90 23.41 20.85
C ASP A 41 3.68 23.96 22.07
N PRO A 42 4.24 25.18 22.04
CA PRO A 42 4.91 25.83 23.19
C PRO A 42 4.14 25.77 24.52
N LEU A 43 2.82 25.59 24.50
CA LEU A 43 2.00 25.35 25.69
C LEU A 43 1.99 23.88 26.18
N GLY A 44 2.89 23.03 25.68
CA GLY A 44 3.03 21.64 26.10
C GLY A 44 1.87 20.71 25.70
N ARG A 45 0.92 21.20 24.88
CA ARG A 45 -0.17 20.42 24.30
C ARG A 45 0.32 19.67 23.07
N ALA A 46 -0.09 18.41 22.91
CA ALA A 46 0.11 17.72 21.65
C ALA A 46 -0.62 18.48 20.53
N MET A 47 0.08 18.92 19.48
CA MET A 47 -0.51 19.29 18.20
C MET A 47 -1.09 18.01 17.59
N GLY A 48 -2.31 17.68 18.00
CA GLY A 48 -2.94 16.41 17.66
C GLY A 48 -4.36 16.37 18.20
N GLY A 49 -5.14 17.42 17.90
CA GLY A 49 -6.57 17.43 18.17
C GLY A 49 -7.24 16.30 17.39
N ALA A 50 -7.89 15.39 18.13
CA ALA A 50 -8.94 14.46 17.69
C ALA A 50 -8.69 13.48 16.51
N ALA A 51 -7.61 13.58 15.73
CA ALA A 51 -7.42 12.81 14.50
C ALA A 51 -6.43 11.64 14.58
N THR A 52 -5.77 11.43 15.73
CA THR A 52 -4.74 10.39 15.88
C THR A 52 -5.23 9.11 16.56
N GLN A 53 -6.51 9.04 16.96
CA GLN A 53 -6.97 7.93 17.81
C GLN A 53 -7.12 6.59 17.07
N ASP A 54 -7.23 6.56 15.73
CA ASP A 54 -7.44 5.28 15.02
C ASP A 54 -6.82 5.24 13.62
N VAL A 55 -5.56 5.68 13.45
CA VAL A 55 -4.84 5.34 12.21
C VAL A 55 -4.44 3.86 12.29
N THR A 56 -5.32 2.99 11.83
CA THR A 56 -5.09 1.54 11.75
C THR A 56 -4.06 1.27 10.67
N ILE A 57 -2.91 0.72 11.08
CA ILE A 57 -1.93 0.23 10.12
C ILE A 57 -2.48 -1.05 9.48
N PRO A 58 -2.54 -1.13 8.13
CA PRO A 58 -3.02 -2.32 7.44
C PRO A 58 -2.24 -3.58 7.84
N SER A 59 -2.95 -4.71 7.89
CA SER A 59 -2.40 -6.04 8.19
C SER A 59 -1.80 -6.70 6.93
N ASP A 60 -1.01 -7.76 7.10
CA ASP A 60 -0.49 -8.56 5.98
C ASP A 60 -1.60 -9.09 5.06
N ALA A 61 -2.75 -9.46 5.65
CA ALA A 61 -3.91 -9.91 4.89
C ALA A 61 -4.50 -8.81 4.01
N ASP A 62 -4.46 -7.55 4.47
CA ASP A 62 -4.91 -6.40 3.67
C ASP A 62 -3.99 -6.14 2.48
N PHE A 63 -2.68 -6.28 2.68
CA PHE A 63 -1.70 -6.17 1.60
C PHE A 63 -1.84 -7.32 0.58
N ALA A 64 -2.01 -8.56 1.05
CA ALA A 64 -2.24 -9.71 0.18
C ALA A 64 -3.51 -9.56 -0.67
N ARG A 65 -4.60 -9.08 -0.07
CA ARG A 65 -5.85 -8.79 -0.79
C ARG A 65 -5.64 -7.70 -1.85
N SER A 66 -4.99 -6.60 -1.47
CA SER A 66 -4.72 -5.48 -2.39
C SER A 66 -3.91 -5.94 -3.60
N ARG A 67 -2.91 -6.78 -3.37
CA ARG A 67 -2.11 -7.38 -4.44
C ARG A 67 -2.94 -8.25 -5.38
N ALA A 68 -3.80 -9.12 -4.86
CA ALA A 68 -4.67 -9.96 -5.68
C ALA A 68 -5.61 -9.12 -6.57
N ILE A 69 -6.11 -8.00 -6.05
CA ILE A 69 -6.94 -7.06 -6.83
C ILE A 69 -6.12 -6.45 -7.97
N LEU A 70 -4.91 -5.96 -7.70
CA LEU A 70 -4.05 -5.36 -8.73
C LEU A 70 -3.67 -6.38 -9.82
N GLU A 71 -3.39 -7.62 -9.45
CA GLU A 71 -3.12 -8.69 -10.40
C GLU A 71 -4.33 -8.99 -11.30
N GLU A 72 -5.53 -9.03 -10.72
CA GLU A 72 -6.77 -9.22 -11.48
C GLU A 72 -7.04 -8.04 -12.44
N VAL A 73 -6.79 -6.80 -12.01
CA VAL A 73 -6.90 -5.62 -12.87
C VAL A 73 -5.91 -5.69 -14.03
N ARG A 74 -4.64 -6.04 -13.77
CA ARG A 74 -3.61 -6.20 -14.82
C ARG A 74 -3.96 -7.33 -15.79
N ARG A 75 -4.41 -8.48 -15.29
CA ARG A 75 -4.85 -9.61 -16.11
C ARG A 75 -5.98 -9.22 -17.05
N ARG A 76 -6.95 -8.48 -16.52
CA ARG A 76 -8.09 -7.95 -17.27
C ARG A 76 -7.68 -6.91 -18.31
N LEU A 77 -6.70 -6.08 -18.00
CA LEU A 77 -6.19 -5.08 -18.94
C LEU A 77 -5.45 -5.71 -20.13
N ALA A 78 -4.79 -6.85 -19.91
CA ALA A 78 -4.08 -7.60 -20.94
C ALA A 78 -5.01 -8.37 -21.91
N ASP A 79 -6.31 -8.44 -21.64
CA ASP A 79 -7.29 -9.12 -22.51
C ASP A 79 -7.69 -8.22 -23.70
N PRO A 80 -7.34 -8.61 -24.95
CA PRO A 80 -7.63 -7.80 -26.13
C PRO A 80 -9.10 -7.81 -26.53
N THR A 81 -9.91 -8.76 -26.04
CA THR A 81 -11.33 -8.88 -26.39
C THR A 81 -12.23 -7.93 -25.57
N ARG A 82 -11.67 -7.29 -24.55
CA ARG A 82 -12.40 -6.37 -23.68
C ARG A 82 -12.75 -5.05 -24.36
N PRO A 83 -13.93 -4.49 -24.11
CA PRO A 83 -14.34 -3.20 -24.67
C PRO A 83 -13.35 -2.07 -24.32
N PRO A 84 -13.06 -1.14 -25.25
CA PRO A 84 -12.13 -0.04 -25.02
C PRO A 84 -12.46 0.83 -23.81
N ALA A 85 -13.75 1.09 -23.56
CA ALA A 85 -14.18 1.88 -22.40
C ALA A 85 -13.88 1.20 -21.06
N GLU A 86 -13.99 -0.13 -20.99
CA GLU A 86 -13.65 -0.89 -19.78
C GLU A 86 -12.13 -0.89 -19.55
N ARG A 87 -11.34 -1.03 -20.61
CA ARG A 87 -9.87 -0.95 -20.53
C ARG A 87 -9.41 0.42 -20.01
N ALA A 88 -9.97 1.51 -20.53
CA ALA A 88 -9.68 2.85 -20.04
C ALA A 88 -10.10 3.06 -18.56
N TYR A 89 -11.16 2.38 -18.09
CA TYR A 89 -11.51 2.40 -16.67
C TYR A 89 -10.47 1.68 -15.81
N LEU A 90 -9.99 0.52 -16.25
CA LEU A 90 -8.96 -0.25 -15.54
C LEU A 90 -7.60 0.44 -15.54
N GLU A 91 -7.23 1.14 -16.61
CA GLU A 91 -6.01 1.95 -16.68
C GLU A 91 -6.03 3.07 -15.65
N ARG A 92 -7.12 3.87 -15.60
CA ARG A 92 -7.27 4.92 -14.58
C ARG A 92 -7.20 4.36 -13.17
N LEU A 93 -7.79 3.19 -12.94
CA LEU A 93 -7.72 2.54 -11.64
C LEU A 93 -6.27 2.19 -11.27
N LEU A 94 -5.43 1.76 -12.20
CA LEU A 94 -4.01 1.51 -11.93
C LEU A 94 -3.18 2.78 -11.77
N GLU A 95 -3.55 3.90 -12.39
CA GLU A 95 -2.84 5.17 -12.23
C GLU A 95 -3.12 5.84 -10.87
N GLN A 96 -4.28 5.56 -10.27
CA GLN A 96 -4.70 6.15 -9.00
C GLN A 96 -4.09 5.46 -7.77
N PHE A 97 -3.44 4.30 -7.92
CA PHE A 97 -2.90 3.48 -6.84
C PHE A 97 -1.45 3.05 -7.12
#